data_AF-A0A2P2HWG9-F1
#
_entry.id   AF-A0A2P2HWG9-F1
#
_cell.length_a   1.000
_cell.length_b   1.000
_cell.length_c   1.000
_cell.angle_alpha   90.00
_cell.angle_beta   90.00
_cell.angle_gamma   90.00
#
_symmetry.space_group_name_H-M   'P 1'
#
loop_
_entity.id
_entity.type
_entity.pdbx_description
1 polymer ?
#
loop_
_entity_poly.entity_id
_entity_poly.type
_entity_poly.pdbx_seq_one_letter_code
_entity_poly.pdbx_strand_id
1 'polypeptide(L)'
;LLASRNPQQTSLRVPSECGSVVSVTEGLTDSDVLVLAVPAGAHPNLPLEIMKNKIIIDVSNRPSSESFHQHNNIGESLQALLPNSHVVKAFNTLSAYALFRGIQQGTTAVPYCGNDDVAKCEVARMIRRLGFTSEDHGSIEQAKQIENIPFSFFTKWRLPVIIAITILTFFWILMFVRKRLCPLVDSGGDWTATSPEKLILQQTQHTLALTALTLLTLCYTPGVLVSYIQLHRGSRFCRLPNWMENWLKSRKELGVIALMTAAVHAVGAIADAATEHKDGDWRIYSYFICGIYSLGLMLVLGITSLPSVGAAMSWREFSFVQRYGGWWALVFAIMHVIFYKWDHLTMNLFKFVVIPHQIHLVLTLPLLTLLLKLLLLLLWLRNKCLKHGANVEESVAKDLPV
;
A
#
# COMPACT_ATOMS: atom_id res chain seq x y z
N LEU A 1 -13.76 13.46 -36.68
CA LEU A 1 -14.57 14.69 -36.57
C LEU A 1 -14.45 15.22 -35.15
N LEU A 2 -14.27 16.53 -34.97
CA LEU A 2 -14.33 17.18 -33.66
C LEU A 2 -15.54 18.12 -33.63
N ALA A 3 -16.50 17.83 -32.75
CA ALA A 3 -17.75 18.57 -32.66
C ALA A 3 -17.64 19.69 -31.61
N SER A 4 -17.98 20.93 -31.98
CA SER A 4 -17.92 22.08 -31.06
C SER A 4 -19.13 23.00 -31.20
N ARG A 5 -19.49 23.68 -30.10
CA ARG A 5 -20.52 24.74 -30.11
C ARG A 5 -20.11 25.94 -30.96
N ASN A 6 -18.81 26.16 -31.15
CA ASN A 6 -18.28 27.23 -32.00
C ASN A 6 -17.18 26.68 -32.93
N PRO A 7 -17.56 26.00 -34.04
CA PRO A 7 -16.64 25.28 -34.91
C PRO A 7 -15.56 26.19 -35.51
N GLN A 8 -15.95 27.40 -35.94
CA GLN A 8 -15.07 28.39 -36.57
C GLN A 8 -13.93 28.84 -35.65
N GLN A 9 -14.22 29.04 -34.36
CA GLN A 9 -13.20 29.44 -33.39
C GLN A 9 -12.34 28.25 -32.95
N THR A 10 -12.94 27.06 -32.89
CA THR A 10 -12.26 25.84 -32.43
C THR A 10 -11.28 25.33 -33.48
N SER A 11 -11.61 25.44 -34.78
CA SER A 11 -10.73 25.06 -35.89
C SER A 11 -9.42 25.83 -35.91
N LEU A 12 -9.37 27.05 -35.36
CA LEU A 12 -8.13 27.82 -35.23
C LEU A 12 -7.13 27.22 -34.23
N ARG A 13 -7.58 26.33 -33.33
CA ARG A 13 -6.76 25.72 -32.27
C ARG A 13 -6.47 24.23 -32.52
N VAL A 14 -7.12 23.63 -33.51
CA VAL A 14 -6.98 22.21 -33.85
C VAL A 14 -6.06 22.09 -35.05
N PRO A 15 -4.93 21.36 -34.95
CA PRO A 15 -4.08 21.09 -36.11
C PRO A 15 -4.87 20.43 -37.24
N SER A 16 -4.60 20.80 -38.49
CA SER A 16 -5.29 20.25 -39.68
C SER A 16 -5.15 18.72 -39.78
N GLU A 17 -4.07 18.17 -39.23
CA GLU A 17 -3.77 16.73 -39.15
C GLU A 17 -4.74 15.98 -38.21
N CYS A 18 -5.42 16.66 -37.29
CA CYS A 18 -6.33 16.05 -36.31
C CYS A 18 -7.78 15.90 -36.82
N GLY A 19 -8.05 16.31 -38.07
CA GLY A 19 -9.35 16.19 -38.72
C GLY A 19 -10.20 17.47 -38.71
N SER A 20 -11.39 17.39 -39.27
CA SER A 20 -12.30 18.53 -39.41
C SER A 20 -13.08 18.83 -38.12
N VAL A 21 -13.26 20.13 -37.87
CA VAL A 21 -14.11 20.66 -36.79
C VAL A 21 -15.48 21.01 -37.33
N VAL A 22 -16.52 20.44 -36.74
CA VAL A 22 -17.91 20.52 -37.22
C VAL A 22 -18.87 20.99 -36.12
N SER A 23 -20.11 21.30 -36.50
CA SER A 23 -21.17 21.60 -35.53
C SER A 23 -21.49 20.39 -34.64
N VAL A 24 -22.07 20.64 -33.46
CA VAL A 24 -22.46 19.56 -32.54
C VAL A 24 -23.43 18.59 -33.20
N THR A 25 -24.45 19.09 -33.89
CA THR A 25 -25.47 18.27 -34.56
C THR A 25 -24.89 17.41 -35.67
N GLU A 26 -24.01 17.96 -36.49
CA GLU A 26 -23.33 17.26 -37.59
C GLU A 26 -22.43 16.14 -37.04
N GLY A 27 -21.55 16.48 -36.09
CA GLY A 27 -20.64 15.49 -35.49
C GLY A 27 -21.36 14.34 -34.80
N LEU A 28 -22.50 14.60 -34.15
CA LEU A 28 -23.33 13.55 -33.53
C LEU A 28 -24.06 12.67 -34.55
N THR A 29 -24.46 13.23 -35.70
CA THR A 29 -25.20 12.49 -36.73
C THR A 29 -24.26 11.53 -37.46
N ASP A 30 -23.08 12.00 -37.86
CA ASP A 30 -22.15 11.29 -38.75
C ASP A 30 -21.27 10.23 -38.06
N SER A 31 -21.40 10.07 -36.73
CA SER A 31 -20.51 9.19 -35.94
C SER A 31 -21.29 8.17 -35.12
N ASP A 32 -20.92 6.89 -35.20
CA ASP A 32 -21.53 5.80 -34.40
C ASP A 32 -20.89 5.60 -33.03
N VAL A 33 -19.63 6.03 -32.89
CA VAL A 33 -18.88 6.02 -31.63
C VAL A 33 -18.55 7.46 -31.24
N LEU A 34 -19.03 7.88 -30.08
CA LEU A 34 -18.94 9.26 -29.60
C LEU A 34 -18.09 9.33 -28.33
N VAL A 35 -16.99 10.06 -28.36
CA VAL A 35 -16.17 10.36 -27.17
C VAL A 35 -16.66 11.67 -26.54
N LEU A 36 -17.25 11.60 -25.34
CA LEU A 36 -17.78 12.76 -24.66
C LEU A 36 -16.70 13.50 -23.86
N ALA A 37 -15.91 14.32 -24.54
CA ALA A 37 -14.88 15.18 -23.94
C ALA A 37 -15.46 16.50 -23.36
N VAL A 38 -16.55 16.41 -22.61
CA VAL A 38 -17.19 17.55 -21.92
C VAL A 38 -17.34 17.25 -20.42
N PRO A 39 -17.39 18.27 -19.55
CA PRO A 39 -17.65 18.03 -18.13
C PRO A 39 -19.01 17.38 -17.88
N ALA A 40 -19.12 16.57 -16.82
CA ALA A 40 -20.34 15.85 -16.47
C ALA A 40 -21.58 16.75 -16.32
N GLY A 41 -21.41 17.98 -15.83
CA GLY A 41 -22.50 18.95 -15.71
C GLY A 41 -23.10 19.40 -17.05
N ALA A 42 -22.43 19.14 -18.18
CA ALA A 42 -22.95 19.42 -19.51
C ALA A 42 -23.78 18.26 -20.10
N HIS A 43 -23.74 17.04 -19.52
CA HIS A 43 -24.42 15.87 -20.08
C HIS A 43 -25.93 16.08 -20.31
N PRO A 44 -26.70 16.70 -19.38
CA PRO A 44 -28.14 16.92 -19.59
C PRO A 44 -28.47 17.89 -20.74
N ASN A 45 -27.50 18.73 -21.14
CA ASN A 45 -27.67 19.74 -22.19
C ASN A 45 -27.26 19.24 -23.58
N LEU A 46 -26.86 17.97 -23.70
CA LEU A 46 -26.50 17.38 -24.98
C LEU A 46 -27.76 17.03 -25.81
N PRO A 47 -27.68 16.99 -27.15
CA PRO A 47 -28.77 16.53 -28.01
C PRO A 47 -29.07 15.01 -27.88
N LEU A 48 -29.68 14.58 -26.77
CA LEU A 48 -29.87 13.17 -26.39
C LEU A 48 -30.59 12.34 -27.46
N GLU A 49 -31.54 12.94 -28.17
CA GLU A 49 -32.29 12.27 -29.24
C GLU A 49 -31.41 11.81 -30.41
N ILE A 50 -30.41 12.61 -30.80
CA ILE A 50 -29.47 12.29 -31.90
C ILE A 50 -28.47 11.19 -31.45
N MET A 51 -28.28 11.05 -30.14
CA MET A 51 -27.31 10.12 -29.55
C MET A 51 -27.85 8.69 -29.36
N LYS A 52 -29.11 8.42 -29.71
CA LYS A 52 -29.74 7.09 -29.60
C LYS A 52 -29.03 6.05 -30.46
N ASN A 53 -28.98 4.79 -29.99
CA ASN A 53 -28.40 3.63 -30.66
C ASN A 53 -26.91 3.77 -31.01
N LYS A 54 -26.17 4.63 -30.31
CA LYS A 54 -24.73 4.86 -30.52
C LYS A 54 -23.91 4.37 -29.33
N ILE A 55 -22.62 4.15 -29.55
CA ILE A 55 -21.65 3.85 -28.48
C ILE A 55 -21.15 5.19 -27.92
N ILE A 56 -21.33 5.40 -26.63
CA ILE A 56 -20.99 6.64 -25.95
C ILE A 56 -19.86 6.37 -24.96
N ILE A 57 -18.69 6.97 -25.20
CA ILE A 57 -17.51 6.83 -24.34
C ILE A 57 -17.48 8.00 -23.36
N ASP A 58 -17.75 7.72 -22.09
CA ASP A 58 -17.64 8.69 -21.00
C ASP A 58 -16.19 8.76 -20.49
N VAL A 59 -15.56 9.91 -20.74
CA VAL A 59 -14.19 10.22 -20.29
C VAL A 59 -14.16 11.22 -19.13
N SER A 60 -15.32 11.59 -18.59
CA SER A 60 -15.43 12.62 -17.56
C SER A 60 -14.84 12.17 -16.23
N ASN A 61 -14.19 13.10 -15.53
CA ASN A 61 -13.81 12.95 -14.13
C ASN A 61 -14.77 13.74 -13.24
N ARG A 62 -14.84 13.38 -11.96
CA ARG A 62 -15.65 14.11 -11.00
C ARG A 62 -15.18 15.57 -10.90
N PRO A 63 -16.12 16.54 -10.85
CA PRO A 63 -15.77 17.92 -10.57
C PRO A 63 -15.17 18.03 -9.16
N SER A 64 -14.22 18.94 -8.97
CA SER A 64 -13.52 19.13 -7.69
C SER A 64 -14.38 19.79 -6.59
N SER A 65 -15.55 20.35 -6.94
CA SER A 65 -16.43 21.03 -6.00
C SER A 65 -17.32 20.07 -5.20
N GLU A 66 -17.33 20.22 -3.87
CA GLU A 66 -18.06 19.36 -2.91
C GLU A 66 -19.58 19.28 -3.15
N SER A 67 -20.18 20.23 -3.87
CA SER A 67 -21.62 20.31 -4.14
C SER A 67 -22.18 19.19 -5.06
N PHE A 68 -21.32 18.43 -5.73
CA PHE A 68 -21.73 17.32 -6.62
C PHE A 68 -21.62 15.93 -5.98
N HIS A 69 -21.30 15.83 -4.68
CA HIS A 69 -21.20 14.56 -3.95
C HIS A 69 -22.50 13.73 -3.91
N GLN A 70 -23.63 14.26 -4.38
CA GLN A 70 -24.91 13.54 -4.46
C GLN A 70 -25.07 12.64 -5.70
N HIS A 71 -24.35 12.88 -6.81
CA HIS A 71 -24.45 12.02 -8.01
C HIS A 71 -23.36 10.95 -7.97
N ASN A 72 -23.68 9.84 -7.31
CA ASN A 72 -22.73 8.83 -6.87
C ASN A 72 -22.01 8.05 -7.99
N ASN A 73 -22.42 8.19 -9.25
CA ASN A 73 -21.82 7.51 -10.41
C ASN A 73 -22.18 8.26 -11.70
N ILE A 74 -21.21 8.90 -12.36
CA ILE A 74 -21.47 9.71 -13.57
C ILE A 74 -21.81 8.79 -14.75
N GLY A 75 -21.10 7.67 -14.89
CA GLY A 75 -21.35 6.68 -15.93
C GLY A 75 -22.78 6.12 -15.88
N GLU A 76 -23.28 5.74 -14.70
CA GLU A 76 -24.68 5.31 -14.53
C GLU A 76 -25.66 6.43 -14.82
N SER A 77 -25.37 7.64 -14.36
CA SER A 77 -26.25 8.80 -14.59
C SER A 77 -26.36 9.10 -16.09
N LEU A 78 -25.26 8.98 -16.83
CA LEU A 78 -25.25 9.14 -18.29
C LEU A 78 -26.01 8.00 -18.99
N GLN A 79 -25.84 6.75 -18.53
CA GLN A 79 -26.59 5.62 -19.06
C GLN A 79 -28.11 5.77 -18.84
N ALA A 80 -28.52 6.35 -17.72
CA ALA A 80 -29.93 6.65 -17.45
C ALA A 80 -30.48 7.78 -18.34
N LEU A 81 -29.65 8.77 -18.70
CA LEU A 81 -30.03 9.82 -19.66
C LEU A 81 -30.14 9.30 -21.11
N LEU A 82 -29.43 8.20 -21.44
CA LEU A 82 -29.37 7.62 -22.77
C LEU A 82 -29.73 6.11 -22.74
N PRO A 83 -30.99 5.75 -22.43
CA PRO A 83 -31.38 4.36 -22.23
C PRO A 83 -31.27 3.49 -23.49
N ASN A 84 -31.32 4.10 -24.68
CA ASN A 84 -31.21 3.41 -25.96
C ASN A 84 -29.78 3.48 -26.54
N SER A 85 -28.80 3.92 -25.77
CA SER A 85 -27.40 4.01 -26.21
C SER A 85 -26.52 3.18 -25.29
N HIS A 86 -25.32 2.83 -25.77
CA HIS A 86 -24.38 1.98 -25.04
C HIS A 86 -23.28 2.83 -24.41
N VAL A 87 -23.41 3.14 -23.12
CA VAL A 87 -22.41 3.93 -22.40
C VAL A 87 -21.28 3.03 -21.92
N VAL A 88 -20.05 3.46 -22.22
CA VAL A 88 -18.81 2.83 -21.75
C VAL A 88 -17.96 3.88 -21.04
N LYS A 89 -17.62 3.64 -19.77
CA LYS A 89 -16.64 4.45 -19.05
C LYS A 89 -15.24 4.05 -19.49
N ALA A 90 -14.41 4.99 -19.93
CA ALA A 90 -13.02 4.71 -20.29
C ALA A 90 -12.17 6.00 -20.29
N PHE A 91 -10.85 5.87 -20.40
CA PHE A 91 -9.86 6.94 -20.60
C PHE A 91 -9.74 8.02 -19.52
N ASN A 92 -10.63 8.06 -18.52
CA ASN A 92 -10.62 9.07 -17.46
C ASN A 92 -9.36 8.99 -16.55
N THR A 93 -8.65 7.86 -16.57
CA THR A 93 -7.36 7.65 -15.88
C THR A 93 -6.15 8.17 -16.64
N LEU A 94 -6.32 8.55 -17.92
CA LEU A 94 -5.25 9.12 -18.73
C LEU A 94 -5.28 10.64 -18.65
N SER A 95 -4.10 11.26 -18.48
CA SER A 95 -3.98 12.71 -18.62
C SER A 95 -3.88 13.10 -20.09
N ALA A 96 -4.39 14.29 -20.44
CA ALA A 96 -4.23 14.84 -21.80
C ALA A 96 -2.74 14.95 -22.20
N TYR A 97 -1.85 15.20 -21.24
CA TYR A 97 -0.41 15.22 -21.46
C TYR A 97 0.14 13.84 -21.87
N ALA A 98 -0.30 12.77 -21.19
CA ALA A 98 0.10 11.40 -21.52
C ALA A 98 -0.40 10.97 -22.90
N LEU A 99 -1.61 11.39 -23.30
CA LEU A 99 -2.13 11.16 -24.65
C LEU A 99 -1.34 11.92 -25.72
N PHE A 100 -0.90 13.16 -25.44
CA PHE A 100 -0.17 13.98 -26.41
C PHE A 100 1.31 13.56 -26.59
N ARG A 101 2.00 13.25 -25.49
CA ARG A 101 3.44 12.89 -25.51
C ARG A 101 3.69 11.38 -25.68
N GLY A 102 2.66 10.55 -25.52
CA GLY A 102 2.81 9.11 -25.31
C GLY A 102 3.23 8.77 -23.88
N ILE A 103 2.89 7.57 -23.40
CA ILE A 103 3.30 7.10 -22.08
C ILE A 103 4.80 6.75 -22.12
N GLN A 104 5.61 7.56 -21.45
CA GLN A 104 7.03 7.29 -21.21
C GLN A 104 7.24 6.50 -19.90
N GLN A 105 6.38 6.72 -18.90
CA GLN A 105 6.40 6.10 -17.57
C GLN A 105 4.97 6.07 -16.98
N GLY A 106 4.62 5.01 -16.24
CA GLY A 106 3.30 4.82 -15.63
C GLY A 106 2.54 3.62 -16.18
N THR A 107 1.34 3.35 -15.66
CA THR A 107 0.50 2.25 -16.16
C THR A 107 -0.03 2.56 -17.55
N THR A 108 0.10 1.61 -18.48
CA THR A 108 -0.57 1.66 -19.78
C THR A 108 -1.99 1.08 -19.72
N ALA A 109 -2.42 0.61 -18.54
CA ALA A 109 -3.76 0.06 -18.35
C ALA A 109 -4.82 1.18 -18.34
N VAL A 110 -5.81 1.03 -19.21
CA VAL A 110 -7.02 1.84 -19.26
C VAL A 110 -8.16 0.96 -18.77
N PRO A 111 -8.64 1.19 -17.53
CA PRO A 111 -9.81 0.49 -17.03
C PRO A 111 -11.06 0.99 -17.77
N TYR A 112 -11.95 0.07 -18.10
CA TYR A 112 -13.21 0.39 -18.75
C TYR A 112 -14.35 -0.49 -18.25
N CYS A 113 -15.58 0.01 -18.31
CA CYS A 113 -16.78 -0.75 -17.94
C CYS A 113 -18.00 -0.28 -18.72
N GLY A 114 -18.98 -1.16 -18.91
CA GLY A 114 -20.21 -0.89 -19.66
C GLY A 114 -21.13 -2.12 -19.69
N ASN A 115 -22.41 -1.90 -19.99
CA ASN A 115 -23.41 -2.97 -19.95
C ASN A 115 -23.49 -3.81 -21.23
N ASP A 116 -23.01 -3.26 -22.35
CA ASP A 116 -23.05 -3.91 -23.66
C ASP A 116 -21.69 -4.45 -24.05
N ASP A 117 -21.59 -5.76 -24.28
CA ASP A 117 -20.32 -6.42 -24.57
C ASP A 117 -19.76 -6.05 -25.96
N VAL A 118 -20.62 -5.73 -26.93
CA VAL A 118 -20.18 -5.30 -28.26
C VAL A 118 -19.53 -3.92 -28.18
N ALA A 119 -20.20 -2.97 -27.53
CA ALA A 119 -19.67 -1.63 -27.27
C ALA A 119 -18.37 -1.68 -26.47
N LYS A 120 -18.32 -2.51 -25.42
CA LYS A 120 -17.09 -2.75 -24.64
C LYS A 120 -15.96 -3.28 -25.52
N CYS A 121 -16.23 -4.24 -26.40
CA CYS A 121 -15.23 -4.81 -27.31
C CYS A 121 -14.68 -3.76 -28.30
N GLU A 122 -15.56 -2.91 -28.86
CA GLU A 122 -15.17 -1.79 -29.72
C GLU A 122 -14.26 -0.80 -28.99
N VAL A 123 -14.62 -0.41 -27.76
CA VAL A 123 -13.81 0.49 -26.92
C VAL A 123 -12.48 -0.15 -26.53
N ALA A 124 -12.47 -1.43 -26.16
CA ALA A 124 -11.24 -2.17 -25.86
C ALA A 124 -10.29 -2.22 -27.08
N ARG A 125 -10.84 -2.36 -28.28
CA ARG A 125 -10.04 -2.32 -29.53
C ARG A 125 -9.46 -0.93 -29.77
N MET A 126 -10.23 0.12 -29.51
CA MET A 126 -9.76 1.51 -29.60
C MET A 126 -8.60 1.77 -28.61
N ILE A 127 -8.75 1.35 -27.35
CA ILE A 127 -7.71 1.44 -26.31
C ILE A 127 -6.41 0.78 -26.79
N ARG A 128 -6.49 -0.45 -27.32
CA ARG A 128 -5.31 -1.19 -27.83
C ARG A 128 -4.67 -0.54 -29.05
N ARG A 129 -5.47 0.00 -29.98
CA ARG A 129 -4.97 0.73 -31.16
C ARG A 129 -4.19 2.00 -30.78
N LEU A 130 -4.54 2.62 -29.66
CA LEU A 130 -3.82 3.76 -29.09
C LEU A 130 -2.54 3.35 -28.33
N GLY A 131 -2.20 2.05 -28.27
CA GLY A 131 -1.01 1.54 -27.60
C GLY A 131 -1.20 1.26 -26.10
N PHE A 132 -2.44 1.25 -25.61
CA PHE A 132 -2.76 0.99 -24.21
C PHE A 132 -3.23 -0.45 -23.97
N THR A 133 -3.15 -0.89 -22.72
CA THR A 133 -3.70 -2.18 -22.28
C THR A 133 -5.13 -1.96 -21.79
N SER A 134 -6.09 -2.74 -22.28
CA SER A 134 -7.49 -2.64 -21.86
C SER A 134 -7.76 -3.52 -20.62
N GLU A 135 -8.34 -2.97 -19.55
CA GLU A 135 -8.72 -3.71 -18.33
C GLU A 135 -10.25 -3.63 -18.14
N ASP A 136 -10.97 -4.75 -18.30
CA ASP A 136 -12.44 -4.77 -18.17
C ASP A 136 -12.84 -4.87 -16.69
N HIS A 137 -13.61 -3.91 -16.21
CA HIS A 137 -14.15 -3.86 -14.85
C HIS A 137 -15.62 -4.31 -14.77
N GLY A 138 -16.24 -4.77 -15.86
CA GLY A 138 -17.60 -5.29 -15.87
C GLY A 138 -18.64 -4.25 -16.28
N SER A 139 -19.77 -4.24 -15.56
CA SER A 139 -20.96 -3.40 -15.86
C SER A 139 -20.73 -1.92 -15.55
N ILE A 140 -21.62 -1.05 -16.04
CA ILE A 140 -21.55 0.40 -15.79
C ILE A 140 -21.63 0.77 -14.29
N GLU A 141 -22.14 -0.14 -13.45
CA GLU A 141 -22.17 0.03 -11.98
C GLU A 141 -20.76 0.22 -11.39
N GLN A 142 -19.74 -0.29 -12.07
CA GLN A 142 -18.34 -0.16 -11.66
C GLN A 142 -17.69 1.17 -12.08
N ALA A 143 -18.39 2.01 -12.86
CA ALA A 143 -17.89 3.31 -13.28
C ALA A 143 -17.52 4.21 -12.09
N LYS A 144 -18.26 4.11 -10.97
CA LYS A 144 -17.94 4.77 -9.70
C LYS A 144 -16.52 4.48 -9.22
N GLN A 145 -16.06 3.23 -9.34
CA GLN A 145 -14.73 2.82 -8.91
C GLN A 145 -13.68 3.43 -9.84
N ILE A 146 -13.89 3.34 -11.15
CA ILE A 146 -13.00 3.90 -12.18
C ILE A 146 -12.86 5.42 -12.04
N GLU A 147 -13.96 6.12 -11.77
CA GLU A 147 -13.99 7.57 -11.52
C GLU A 147 -13.18 8.00 -10.29
N ASN A 148 -13.07 7.12 -9.30
CA ASN A 148 -12.31 7.41 -8.08
C ASN A 148 -10.80 7.20 -8.26
N ILE A 149 -10.36 6.47 -9.30
CA ILE A 149 -8.94 6.12 -9.49
C ILE A 149 -8.05 7.37 -9.53
N PRO A 150 -8.35 8.41 -10.34
CA PRO A 150 -7.48 9.61 -10.43
C PRO A 150 -7.36 10.39 -9.12
N PHE A 151 -8.36 10.29 -8.25
CA PHE A 151 -8.40 10.98 -6.95
C PHE A 151 -7.85 10.12 -5.81
N SER A 152 -7.58 8.84 -6.05
CA SER A 152 -7.09 7.91 -5.04
C SER A 152 -5.61 8.18 -4.74
N PHE A 153 -5.32 8.80 -3.60
CA PHE A 153 -3.96 9.04 -3.15
C PHE A 153 -3.56 8.05 -2.04
N PHE A 154 -2.68 7.11 -2.38
CA PHE A 154 -2.05 6.13 -1.48
C PHE A 154 -3.02 5.52 -0.45
N THR A 155 -4.23 5.15 -0.87
CA THR A 155 -5.32 4.72 0.03
C THR A 155 -4.95 3.53 0.90
N LYS A 156 -4.23 2.54 0.34
CA LYS A 156 -3.72 1.36 1.07
C LYS A 156 -2.61 1.70 2.09
N TRP A 157 -1.88 2.81 1.89
CA TRP A 157 -0.75 3.20 2.74
C TRP A 157 -1.11 4.08 3.93
N ARG A 158 -2.30 4.69 3.94
CA ARG A 158 -2.72 5.63 5.00
C ARG A 158 -2.56 5.03 6.40
N LEU A 159 -3.15 3.85 6.62
CA LEU A 159 -3.08 3.16 7.91
C LEU A 159 -1.63 2.75 8.29
N PRO A 160 -0.86 2.05 7.42
CA PRO A 160 0.56 1.75 7.66
C PRO A 160 1.41 2.97 8.01
N VAL A 161 1.25 4.07 7.29
CA VAL A 161 2.03 5.30 7.51
C VAL A 161 1.67 5.93 8.84
N ILE A 162 0.39 5.99 9.20
CA ILE A 162 -0.04 6.46 10.53
C ILE A 162 0.57 5.59 11.62
N ILE A 163 0.46 4.26 11.52
CA ILE A 163 1.06 3.32 12.48
C ILE A 163 2.56 3.55 12.60
N ALA A 164 3.28 3.66 11.48
CA ALA A 164 4.72 3.87 11.45
C ALA A 164 5.13 5.21 12.09
N ILE A 165 4.46 6.31 11.76
CA ILE A 165 4.74 7.63 12.34
C ILE A 165 4.44 7.62 13.84
N THR A 166 3.34 7.02 14.28
CA THR A 166 3.00 6.91 15.70
C THR A 166 4.07 6.13 16.46
N ILE A 167 4.50 4.97 15.94
CA ILE A 167 5.55 4.15 16.57
C ILE A 167 6.89 4.89 16.58
N LEU A 168 7.28 5.49 15.46
CA LEU A 168 8.50 6.27 15.34
C LEU A 168 8.52 7.42 16.36
N THR A 169 7.43 8.17 16.46
CA THR A 169 7.29 9.31 17.39
C THR A 169 7.34 8.83 18.83
N PHE A 170 6.62 7.75 19.16
CA PHE A 170 6.64 7.15 20.49
C PHE A 170 8.07 6.75 20.91
N PHE A 171 8.78 5.99 20.06
CA PHE A 171 10.15 5.60 20.35
C PHE A 171 11.11 6.79 20.39
N TRP A 172 10.93 7.79 19.53
CA TRP A 172 11.75 8.99 19.55
C TRP A 172 11.62 9.72 20.89
N ILE A 173 10.39 9.95 21.36
CA ILE A 173 10.14 10.59 22.66
C ILE A 173 10.70 9.75 23.79
N LEU A 174 10.43 8.44 23.80
CA LEU A 174 10.92 7.52 24.84
C LEU A 174 12.45 7.56 24.94
N MET A 175 13.12 7.50 23.78
CA MET A 175 14.58 7.53 23.70
C MET A 175 15.12 8.90 24.10
N PHE A 176 14.44 9.98 23.73
CA PHE A 176 14.85 11.35 24.07
C PHE A 176 14.79 11.56 25.57
N VAL A 177 13.67 11.18 26.19
CA VAL A 177 13.50 11.23 27.65
C VAL A 177 14.60 10.41 28.32
N ARG A 178 14.77 9.14 27.93
CA ARG A 178 15.69 8.22 28.58
C ARG A 178 17.17 8.59 28.41
N LYS A 179 17.60 8.99 27.21
CA LYS A 179 19.02 9.23 26.90
C LYS A 179 19.46 10.68 27.04
N ARG A 180 18.53 11.62 27.13
CA ARG A 180 18.83 13.06 27.18
C ARG A 180 18.24 13.70 28.42
N LEU A 181 16.91 13.60 28.59
CA LEU A 181 16.24 14.31 29.68
C LEU A 181 16.63 13.76 31.06
N CYS A 182 16.62 12.43 31.25
CA CYS A 182 16.96 11.84 32.55
C CYS A 182 18.41 12.14 32.97
N PRO A 183 19.44 11.91 32.13
CA PRO A 183 20.82 12.27 32.49
C PRO A 183 21.01 13.77 32.72
N LEU A 184 20.28 14.63 32.01
CA LEU A 184 20.34 16.08 32.20
C LEU A 184 19.77 16.50 33.56
N VAL A 185 18.66 15.90 33.98
CA VAL A 185 18.10 16.15 35.32
C VAL A 185 19.07 15.69 36.39
N ASP A 186 19.67 14.51 36.21
CA ASP A 186 20.65 13.95 37.15
C ASP A 186 21.94 14.78 37.24
N SER A 187 22.34 15.44 36.14
CA SER A 187 23.52 16.32 36.09
C SER A 187 23.26 17.75 36.55
N GLY A 188 22.04 18.07 37.03
CA GLY A 188 21.69 19.42 37.48
C GLY A 188 21.50 20.43 36.34
N GLY A 189 21.15 19.97 35.13
CA GLY A 189 20.86 20.84 33.98
C GLY A 189 22.06 21.17 33.10
N ASP A 190 23.18 20.45 33.25
CA ASP A 190 24.36 20.65 32.41
C ASP A 190 24.18 20.02 31.01
N TRP A 191 23.89 20.87 30.02
CA TRP A 191 23.73 20.46 28.63
C TRP A 191 25.06 20.19 27.90
N THR A 192 26.22 20.56 28.49
CA THR A 192 27.54 20.39 27.83
C THR A 192 27.92 18.92 27.63
N ALA A 193 27.36 18.01 28.43
CA ALA A 193 27.50 16.56 28.26
C ALA A 193 26.74 15.98 27.05
N THR A 194 25.86 16.78 26.42
CA THR A 194 25.00 16.38 25.31
C THR A 194 25.54 16.89 23.98
N SER A 195 26.51 16.18 23.39
CA SER A 195 27.01 16.58 22.07
C SER A 195 25.90 16.48 21.00
N PRO A 196 25.73 17.50 20.13
CA PRO A 196 24.71 17.51 19.08
C PRO A 196 24.79 16.30 18.13
N GLU A 197 25.99 15.81 17.88
CA GLU A 197 26.26 14.64 17.03
C GLU A 197 25.60 13.37 17.57
N LYS A 198 25.70 13.14 18.88
CA LYS A 198 25.05 12.01 19.56
C LYS A 198 23.52 12.15 19.52
N LEU A 199 22.99 13.38 19.46
CA LEU A 199 21.55 13.62 19.36
C LEU A 199 21.03 13.33 17.96
N ILE A 200 21.76 13.68 16.90
CA ILE A 200 21.24 13.53 15.53
C ILE A 200 21.39 12.09 15.06
N LEU A 201 22.58 11.50 15.17
CA LEU A 201 22.85 10.19 14.61
C LEU A 201 22.39 9.07 15.55
N GLN A 202 22.90 9.01 16.79
CA GLN A 202 22.65 7.86 17.68
C GLN A 202 21.17 7.74 18.08
N GLN A 203 20.50 8.86 18.38
CA GLN A 203 19.07 8.86 18.69
C GLN A 203 18.23 8.32 17.54
N THR A 204 18.49 8.82 16.33
CA THR A 204 17.78 8.41 15.11
C THR A 204 18.03 6.94 14.84
N GLN A 205 19.27 6.48 14.95
CA GLN A 205 19.63 5.07 14.76
C GLN A 205 18.90 4.14 15.73
N HIS A 206 18.85 4.47 17.02
CA HIS A 206 18.07 3.69 17.97
C HIS A 206 16.58 3.70 17.66
N THR A 207 16.01 4.87 17.33
CA THR A 207 14.58 5.00 17.03
C THR A 207 14.19 4.18 15.80
N LEU A 208 15.02 4.23 14.74
CA LEU A 208 14.81 3.46 13.52
C LEU A 208 14.87 1.95 13.77
N ALA A 209 15.86 1.47 14.53
CA ALA A 209 15.98 0.05 14.87
C ALA A 209 14.76 -0.48 15.63
N LEU A 210 14.30 0.27 16.66
CA LEU A 210 13.14 -0.12 17.47
C LEU A 210 11.85 -0.10 16.65
N THR A 211 11.71 0.90 15.77
CA THR A 211 10.56 1.05 14.87
C THR A 211 10.52 -0.09 13.85
N ALA A 212 11.66 -0.42 13.23
CA ALA A 212 11.76 -1.49 12.24
C ALA A 212 11.35 -2.85 12.81
N LEU A 213 11.87 -3.22 13.98
CA LEU A 213 11.52 -4.48 14.64
C LEU A 213 10.04 -4.53 15.02
N THR A 214 9.50 -3.42 15.53
CA THR A 214 8.08 -3.34 15.90
C THR A 214 7.17 -3.46 14.68
N LEU A 215 7.47 -2.74 13.59
CA LEU A 215 6.71 -2.81 12.34
C LEU A 215 6.78 -4.21 11.70
N LEU A 216 7.97 -4.82 11.68
CA LEU A 216 8.14 -6.20 11.22
C LEU A 216 7.28 -7.17 12.04
N THR A 217 7.26 -7.01 13.35
CA THR A 217 6.43 -7.83 14.25
C THR A 217 4.93 -7.66 13.95
N LEU A 218 4.48 -6.42 13.76
CA LEU A 218 3.09 -6.10 13.43
C LEU A 218 2.62 -6.65 12.08
N CYS A 219 3.54 -7.10 11.20
CA CYS A 219 3.18 -7.84 10.00
C CYS A 219 2.70 -9.27 10.30
N TYR A 220 3.21 -9.91 11.36
CA TYR A 220 2.92 -11.31 11.69
C TYR A 220 1.90 -11.48 12.81
N THR A 221 1.86 -10.56 13.77
CA THR A 221 0.93 -10.57 14.89
C THR A 221 -0.55 -10.76 14.49
N PRO A 222 -1.12 -10.06 13.50
CA PRO A 222 -2.55 -10.22 13.19
C PRO A 222 -2.88 -11.62 12.68
N GLY A 223 -1.97 -12.24 11.91
CA GLY A 223 -2.16 -13.63 11.44
C GLY A 223 -2.22 -14.64 12.58
N VAL A 224 -1.38 -14.44 13.62
CA VAL A 224 -1.39 -15.25 14.83
C VAL A 224 -2.70 -15.05 15.60
N LEU A 225 -3.10 -13.79 15.86
CA LEU A 225 -4.32 -13.47 16.59
C LEU A 225 -5.57 -14.04 15.91
N VAL A 226 -5.67 -13.91 14.59
CA VAL A 226 -6.80 -14.43 13.82
C VAL A 226 -6.86 -15.96 13.91
N SER A 227 -5.72 -16.65 13.96
CA SER A 227 -5.68 -18.11 14.11
C SER A 227 -6.28 -18.54 15.46
N TYR A 228 -5.97 -17.81 16.53
CA TYR A 228 -6.60 -18.02 17.84
C TYR A 228 -8.10 -17.71 17.84
N ILE A 229 -8.53 -16.62 17.18
CA ILE A 229 -9.95 -16.27 17.06
C ILE A 229 -10.72 -17.37 16.31
N GLN A 230 -10.17 -17.87 15.21
CA GLN A 230 -10.78 -18.94 14.41
C GLN A 230 -10.82 -20.26 15.18
N LEU A 231 -9.76 -20.60 15.94
CA LEU A 231 -9.75 -21.75 16.83
C LEU A 231 -10.83 -21.65 17.91
N HIS A 232 -10.95 -20.50 18.56
CA HIS A 232 -11.94 -20.27 19.61
C HIS A 232 -13.38 -20.37 19.08
N ARG A 233 -13.62 -19.87 17.86
CA ARG A 233 -14.95 -19.90 17.22
C ARG A 233 -15.26 -21.20 16.48
N GLY A 234 -14.27 -22.08 16.29
CA GLY A 234 -14.43 -23.36 15.60
C GLY A 234 -14.76 -23.25 14.10
N SER A 235 -14.52 -22.10 13.46
CA SER A 235 -14.82 -21.89 12.05
C SER A 235 -13.85 -20.94 11.37
N ARG A 236 -13.48 -21.28 10.12
CA ARG A 236 -12.67 -20.45 9.22
C ARG A 236 -13.43 -19.27 8.61
N PHE A 237 -14.76 -19.34 8.57
CA PHE A 237 -15.63 -18.35 7.91
C PHE A 237 -16.14 -17.28 8.88
N CYS A 238 -15.47 -17.12 10.02
CA CYS A 238 -15.82 -16.10 11.00
C CYS A 238 -15.55 -14.71 10.44
N ARG A 239 -16.59 -13.87 10.39
CA ARG A 239 -16.42 -12.43 10.12
C ARG A 239 -15.50 -11.82 11.18
N LEU A 240 -14.44 -11.18 10.71
CA LEU A 240 -13.50 -10.45 11.55
C LEU A 240 -14.02 -9.03 11.76
N PRO A 241 -13.69 -8.40 12.90
CA PRO A 241 -13.91 -6.96 13.07
C PRO A 241 -13.18 -6.16 11.98
N ASN A 242 -13.79 -5.07 11.50
CA ASN A 242 -13.22 -4.25 10.41
C ASN A 242 -11.78 -3.78 10.67
N TRP A 243 -11.44 -3.45 11.92
CA TRP A 243 -10.08 -3.02 12.28
C TRP A 243 -9.04 -4.14 12.06
N MET A 244 -9.41 -5.39 12.32
CA MET A 244 -8.53 -6.56 12.14
C MET A 244 -8.36 -6.88 10.66
N GLU A 245 -9.44 -6.78 9.89
CA GLU A 245 -9.40 -6.98 8.44
C GLU A 245 -8.53 -5.92 7.75
N ASN A 246 -8.70 -4.65 8.13
CA ASN A 246 -7.87 -3.56 7.60
C ASN A 246 -6.39 -3.75 7.97
N TRP A 247 -6.09 -4.23 9.18
CA TRP A 247 -4.72 -4.54 9.59
C TRP A 247 -4.13 -5.72 8.80
N LEU A 248 -4.90 -6.78 8.54
CA LEU A 248 -4.44 -7.91 7.71
C LEU A 248 -4.13 -7.49 6.28
N LYS A 249 -4.95 -6.59 5.70
CA LYS A 249 -4.76 -6.05 4.34
C LYS A 249 -3.56 -5.12 4.23
N SER A 250 -3.13 -4.51 5.33
CA SER A 250 -2.05 -3.52 5.36
C SER A 250 -0.65 -4.10 5.64
N ARG A 251 -0.55 -5.44 5.77
CA ARG A 251 0.71 -6.14 6.10
C ARG A 251 1.81 -5.91 5.07
N LYS A 252 1.47 -5.82 3.78
CA LYS A 252 2.44 -5.59 2.70
C LYS A 252 3.11 -4.23 2.90
N GLU A 253 2.31 -3.20 3.06
CA GLU A 253 2.78 -1.82 3.23
C GLU A 253 3.56 -1.65 4.53
N LEU A 254 3.10 -2.25 5.65
CA LEU A 254 3.84 -2.28 6.91
C LEU A 254 5.22 -2.94 6.75
N GLY A 255 5.30 -4.07 6.04
CA GLY A 255 6.55 -4.78 5.79
C GLY A 255 7.54 -3.97 4.96
N VAL A 256 7.06 -3.23 3.95
CA VAL A 256 7.91 -2.34 3.14
C VAL A 256 8.44 -1.17 3.97
N ILE A 257 7.63 -0.57 4.84
CA ILE A 257 8.10 0.50 5.75
C ILE A 257 9.12 -0.08 6.76
N ALA A 258 8.88 -1.29 7.28
CA ALA A 258 9.83 -1.98 8.16
C ALA A 258 11.17 -2.21 7.45
N LEU A 259 11.17 -2.66 6.19
CA LEU A 259 12.38 -2.83 5.38
C LEU A 259 13.12 -1.51 5.17
N MET A 260 12.40 -0.44 4.81
CA MET A 260 13.01 0.88 4.61
C MET A 260 13.69 1.36 5.90
N THR A 261 12.99 1.30 7.04
CA THR A 261 13.54 1.71 8.34
C THR A 261 14.72 0.83 8.78
N ALA A 262 14.67 -0.48 8.54
CA ALA A 262 15.78 -1.41 8.81
C ALA A 262 17.00 -1.12 7.93
N ALA A 263 16.80 -0.81 6.64
CA ALA A 263 17.88 -0.49 5.71
C ALA A 263 18.60 0.82 6.10
N VAL A 264 17.84 1.88 6.43
CA VAL A 264 18.42 3.15 6.89
C VAL A 264 19.16 2.95 8.22
N HIS A 265 18.63 2.11 9.12
CA HIS A 265 19.34 1.72 10.33
C HIS A 265 20.65 1.00 10.02
N ALA A 266 20.64 0.01 9.12
CA ALA A 266 21.84 -0.74 8.77
C ALA A 266 22.95 0.16 8.20
N VAL A 267 22.60 1.08 7.29
CA VAL A 267 23.58 2.03 6.72
C VAL A 267 24.21 2.89 7.80
N GLY A 268 23.41 3.47 8.69
CA GLY A 268 23.95 4.31 9.75
C GLY A 268 24.73 3.53 10.82
N ALA A 269 24.31 2.30 11.14
CA ALA A 269 25.03 1.42 12.06
C ALA A 269 26.39 0.99 11.50
N ILE A 270 26.50 0.72 10.20
CA ILE A 270 27.77 0.40 9.53
C ILE A 270 28.69 1.63 9.52
N ALA A 271 28.15 2.81 9.24
CA ALA A 271 28.92 4.05 9.28
C ALA A 271 29.50 4.33 10.68
N ASP A 272 28.67 4.16 11.73
CA ASP A 272 29.09 4.30 13.14
C ASP A 272 30.17 3.25 13.49
N ALA A 273 29.96 1.99 13.12
CA ALA A 273 30.92 0.91 13.36
C ALA A 273 32.25 1.08 12.62
N ALA A 274 32.27 1.71 11.43
CA ALA A 274 33.49 1.98 10.70
C ALA A 274 34.38 3.03 11.39
N THR A 275 33.81 3.87 12.26
CA THR A 275 34.54 4.90 13.01
C THR A 275 35.04 4.44 14.37
N GLU A 276 34.46 3.39 14.95
CA GLU A 276 34.85 2.86 16.27
C GLU A 276 35.60 1.52 16.13
N HIS A 277 36.88 1.49 16.47
CA HIS A 277 37.61 0.23 16.65
C HIS A 277 37.15 -0.46 17.95
N LYS A 278 36.40 -1.55 17.82
CA LYS A 278 35.99 -2.41 18.95
C LYS A 278 36.71 -3.73 18.87
N ASP A 279 37.39 -4.12 19.95
CA ASP A 279 37.91 -5.47 20.10
C ASP A 279 36.76 -6.48 20.04
N GLY A 280 36.88 -7.47 19.14
CA GLY A 280 35.79 -8.38 18.81
C GLY A 280 35.57 -9.46 19.87
N ASP A 281 34.48 -9.37 20.64
CA ASP A 281 33.94 -10.49 21.43
C ASP A 281 32.88 -11.26 20.61
N TRP A 282 32.58 -12.53 20.96
CA TRP A 282 31.60 -13.39 20.29
C TRP A 282 30.22 -12.72 20.17
N ARG A 283 29.87 -11.85 21.13
CA ARG A 283 28.62 -11.08 21.14
C ARG A 283 28.54 -10.13 19.95
N ILE A 284 29.65 -9.47 19.62
CA ILE A 284 29.73 -8.49 18.53
C ILE A 284 29.48 -9.19 17.20
N TYR A 285 30.19 -10.30 16.96
CA TYR A 285 30.00 -11.11 15.76
C TYR A 285 28.58 -11.68 15.68
N SER A 286 28.03 -12.15 16.79
CA SER A 286 26.70 -12.76 16.85
C SER A 286 25.57 -11.78 16.54
N TYR A 287 25.59 -10.57 17.11
CA TYR A 287 24.55 -9.59 16.80
C TYR A 287 24.67 -9.09 15.35
N PHE A 288 25.89 -8.90 14.86
CA PHE A 288 26.11 -8.39 13.51
C PHE A 288 25.65 -9.40 12.45
N ILE A 289 26.00 -10.68 12.59
CA ILE A 289 25.58 -11.71 11.65
C ILE A 289 24.06 -11.93 11.67
N CYS A 290 23.41 -11.88 12.84
CA CYS A 290 21.96 -11.92 12.94
C CYS A 290 21.31 -10.72 12.22
N GLY A 291 21.90 -9.53 12.35
CA GLY A 291 21.46 -8.33 11.62
C GLY A 291 21.54 -8.50 10.10
N ILE A 292 22.65 -9.06 9.60
CA ILE A 292 22.85 -9.34 8.17
C ILE A 292 21.80 -10.33 7.66
N TYR A 293 21.59 -11.45 8.34
CA TYR A 293 20.58 -12.45 7.93
C TYR A 293 19.17 -11.89 7.97
N SER A 294 18.83 -11.13 9.02
CA SER A 294 17.54 -10.46 9.13
C SER A 294 17.30 -9.51 7.95
N LEU A 295 18.24 -8.60 7.68
CA LEU A 295 18.11 -7.63 6.59
C LEU A 295 18.08 -8.33 5.22
N GLY A 296 18.93 -9.33 5.01
CA GLY A 296 18.95 -10.13 3.77
C GLY A 296 17.61 -10.80 3.49
N LEU A 297 16.98 -11.41 4.50
CA LEU A 297 15.64 -11.99 4.36
C LEU A 297 14.58 -10.91 4.11
N MET A 298 14.64 -9.77 4.81
CA MET A 298 13.71 -8.66 4.57
C MET A 298 13.84 -8.10 3.14
N LEU A 299 15.04 -8.05 2.57
CA LEU A 299 15.24 -7.66 1.17
C LEU A 299 14.58 -8.65 0.20
N VAL A 300 14.72 -9.95 0.44
CA VAL A 300 14.04 -11.00 -0.36
C VAL A 300 12.50 -10.85 -0.26
N LEU A 301 11.98 -10.59 0.94
CA LEU A 301 10.55 -10.32 1.15
C LEU A 301 10.09 -9.05 0.41
N GLY A 302 10.91 -8.01 0.39
CA GLY A 302 10.65 -6.78 -0.37
C GLY A 302 10.65 -7.00 -1.88
N ILE A 303 11.64 -7.71 -2.41
CA ILE A 303 11.75 -8.03 -3.85
C ILE A 303 10.55 -8.86 -4.31
N THR A 304 10.17 -9.89 -3.54
CA THR A 304 9.00 -10.72 -3.86
C THR A 304 7.67 -9.99 -3.70
N SER A 305 7.65 -8.80 -3.07
CA SER A 305 6.48 -7.93 -2.99
C SER A 305 6.28 -7.03 -4.22
N LEU A 306 7.25 -6.99 -5.13
CA LEU A 306 7.14 -6.27 -6.41
C LEU A 306 6.11 -6.99 -7.31
N PRO A 307 5.16 -6.27 -7.94
CA PRO A 307 4.12 -6.89 -8.77
C PRO A 307 4.67 -7.79 -9.88
N SER A 308 5.76 -7.38 -10.54
CA SER A 308 6.40 -8.15 -11.62
C SER A 308 6.99 -9.48 -11.14
N VAL A 309 7.59 -9.49 -9.94
CA VAL A 309 8.16 -10.70 -9.34
C VAL A 309 7.05 -11.59 -8.80
N GLY A 310 6.07 -11.02 -8.10
CA GLY A 310 4.93 -11.75 -7.56
C GLY A 310 4.11 -12.44 -8.66
N ALA A 311 3.91 -11.78 -9.80
CA ALA A 311 3.21 -12.35 -10.96
C ALA A 311 3.97 -13.49 -11.64
N ALA A 312 5.30 -13.55 -11.49
CA ALA A 312 6.13 -14.62 -12.03
C ALA A 312 6.24 -15.85 -11.11
N MET A 313 5.74 -15.77 -9.88
CA MET A 313 5.82 -16.84 -8.89
C MET A 313 4.49 -17.58 -8.77
N SER A 314 4.56 -18.90 -8.57
CA SER A 314 3.40 -19.65 -8.11
C SER A 314 3.01 -19.26 -6.68
N TRP A 315 1.74 -19.43 -6.34
CA TRP A 315 1.26 -19.14 -4.98
C TRP A 315 2.01 -19.95 -3.90
N ARG A 316 2.46 -21.16 -4.22
CA ARG A 316 3.24 -22.01 -3.31
C ARG A 316 4.61 -21.40 -3.00
N GLU A 317 5.30 -20.93 -4.03
CA GLU A 317 6.62 -20.29 -3.89
C GLU A 317 6.50 -18.95 -3.14
N PHE A 318 5.53 -18.12 -3.53
CA PHE A 318 5.28 -16.84 -2.87
C PHE A 318 4.96 -17.04 -1.40
N SER A 319 4.05 -17.97 -1.09
CA SER A 319 3.67 -18.29 0.29
C SER A 319 4.84 -18.86 1.08
N PHE A 320 5.69 -19.69 0.48
CA PHE A 320 6.88 -20.21 1.15
C PHE A 320 7.82 -19.08 1.58
N VAL A 321 8.15 -18.17 0.66
CA VAL A 321 9.04 -17.03 0.93
C VAL A 321 8.45 -16.10 1.98
N GLN A 322 7.22 -15.63 1.76
CA GLN A 322 6.57 -14.64 2.63
C GLN A 322 6.27 -15.18 4.04
N ARG A 323 5.97 -16.48 4.15
CA ARG A 323 5.68 -17.14 5.43
C ARG A 323 6.95 -17.51 6.17
N TYR A 324 7.78 -18.39 5.61
CA TYR A 324 8.93 -18.93 6.34
C TYR A 324 10.08 -17.93 6.38
N GLY A 325 10.39 -17.28 5.26
CA GLY A 325 11.39 -16.21 5.22
C GLY A 325 11.03 -15.06 6.17
N GLY A 326 9.74 -14.74 6.26
CA GLY A 326 9.21 -13.76 7.20
C GLY A 326 9.46 -14.06 8.67
N TRP A 327 9.07 -15.27 9.11
CA TRP A 327 9.30 -15.70 10.49
C TRP A 327 10.80 -15.80 10.82
N TRP A 328 11.63 -16.28 9.90
CA TRP A 328 13.08 -16.32 10.10
C TRP A 328 13.69 -14.93 10.18
N ALA A 329 13.24 -13.98 9.36
CA ALA A 329 13.67 -12.58 9.45
C ALA A 329 13.37 -12.02 10.85
N LEU A 330 12.16 -12.25 11.38
CA LEU A 330 11.78 -11.83 12.71
C LEU A 330 12.63 -12.49 13.81
N VAL A 331 12.91 -13.80 13.72
CA VAL A 331 13.77 -14.51 14.68
C VAL A 331 15.19 -13.94 14.67
N PHE A 332 15.80 -13.74 13.50
CA PHE A 332 17.13 -13.14 13.41
C PHE A 332 17.14 -11.69 13.91
N ALA A 333 16.08 -10.90 13.67
CA ALA A 333 15.96 -9.55 14.22
C ALA A 333 15.88 -9.53 15.75
N ILE A 334 15.14 -10.48 16.35
CA ILE A 334 15.07 -10.65 17.81
C ILE A 334 16.45 -11.05 18.35
N MET A 335 17.11 -12.04 17.74
CA MET A 335 18.45 -12.48 18.14
C MET A 335 19.49 -11.36 18.02
N HIS A 336 19.41 -10.54 16.98
CA HIS A 336 20.23 -9.35 16.80
C HIS A 336 20.13 -8.41 18.02
N VAL A 337 18.93 -8.09 18.48
CA VAL A 337 18.73 -7.21 19.65
C VAL A 337 19.19 -7.88 20.95
N ILE A 338 18.92 -9.18 21.11
CA ILE A 338 19.34 -9.95 22.29
C ILE A 338 20.87 -9.96 22.43
N PHE A 339 21.60 -10.30 21.36
CA PHE A 339 23.06 -10.34 21.39
C PHE A 339 23.70 -8.95 21.52
N TYR A 340 23.11 -7.92 20.90
CA TYR A 340 23.60 -6.54 21.00
C TYR A 340 23.61 -6.03 22.45
N LYS A 341 22.68 -6.51 23.29
CA LYS A 341 22.55 -6.07 24.68
C LYS A 341 22.44 -7.22 25.67
N TRP A 342 23.25 -8.25 25.45
CA TRP A 342 23.30 -9.48 26.24
C TRP A 342 23.30 -9.22 27.77
N ASP A 343 24.22 -8.40 28.26
CA ASP A 343 24.37 -8.16 29.70
C ASP A 343 23.22 -7.33 30.30
N HIS A 344 22.48 -6.60 29.46
CA HIS A 344 21.39 -5.72 29.90
C HIS A 344 20.03 -6.42 29.89
N LEU A 345 19.97 -7.71 29.49
CA LEU A 345 18.74 -8.49 29.54
C LEU A 345 18.25 -8.68 30.98
N THR A 346 19.17 -8.87 31.92
CA THR A 346 18.91 -9.12 33.35
C THR A 346 19.07 -7.88 34.23
N MET A 347 19.57 -6.76 33.69
CA MET A 347 19.73 -5.53 34.45
C MET A 347 18.38 -4.91 34.81
N ASN A 348 18.29 -4.42 36.05
CA ASN A 348 17.09 -3.88 36.70
C ASN A 348 16.17 -3.09 35.76
N LEU A 349 14.89 -3.49 35.76
CA LEU A 349 13.77 -2.85 35.06
C LEU A 349 13.62 -1.35 35.36
N PHE A 350 14.14 -0.88 36.49
CA PHE A 350 13.89 0.46 37.05
C PHE A 350 15.13 1.09 37.69
N LYS A 351 16.27 1.16 36.98
CA LYS A 351 17.39 1.95 37.51
C LYS A 351 17.07 3.45 37.34
N PHE A 352 16.75 4.09 38.48
CA PHE A 352 16.56 5.54 38.74
C PHE A 352 15.43 6.30 38.03
N VAL A 353 14.70 5.69 37.10
CA VAL A 353 13.47 6.26 36.52
C VAL A 353 12.46 5.13 36.28
N VAL A 354 11.17 5.40 36.47
CA VAL A 354 10.01 4.47 36.29
C VAL A 354 9.90 3.90 34.84
N ILE A 355 10.84 4.22 33.94
CA ILE A 355 10.81 3.85 32.53
C ILE A 355 11.65 2.58 32.27
N PRO A 356 11.03 1.49 31.78
CA PRO A 356 11.72 0.25 31.41
C PRO A 356 12.86 0.47 30.42
N HIS A 357 13.85 -0.42 30.43
CA HIS A 357 14.92 -0.38 29.43
C HIS A 357 14.34 -0.58 28.02
N GLN A 358 14.84 0.19 27.03
CA GLN A 358 14.35 0.17 25.63
C GLN A 358 14.31 -1.24 25.01
N ILE A 359 15.22 -2.12 25.44
CA ILE A 359 15.33 -3.52 24.99
C ILE A 359 14.12 -4.33 25.47
N HIS A 360 13.75 -4.19 26.74
CA HIS A 360 12.62 -4.93 27.29
C HIS A 360 11.34 -4.50 26.59
N LEU A 361 11.16 -3.18 26.41
CA LEU A 361 9.99 -2.65 25.72
C LEU A 361 9.90 -3.15 24.28
N VAL A 362 10.99 -3.11 23.51
CA VAL A 362 10.96 -3.57 22.10
C VAL A 362 10.87 -5.08 21.96
N LEU A 363 11.43 -5.88 22.87
CA LEU A 363 11.39 -7.34 22.78
C LEU A 363 10.07 -7.95 23.26
N THR A 364 9.28 -7.24 24.07
CA THR A 364 8.00 -7.76 24.61
C THR A 364 7.05 -8.26 23.52
N LEU A 365 6.71 -7.40 22.55
CA LEU A 365 5.76 -7.72 21.49
C LEU A 365 6.28 -8.80 20.51
N PRO A 366 7.53 -8.75 20.01
CA PRO A 366 8.11 -9.81 19.18
C PRO A 366 8.15 -11.16 19.89
N LEU A 367 8.62 -11.21 21.14
CA LEU A 367 8.70 -12.46 21.90
C LEU A 367 7.32 -13.03 22.20
N LEU A 368 6.34 -12.19 22.56
CA LEU A 368 4.96 -12.63 22.74
C LEU A 368 4.38 -13.18 21.44
N THR A 369 4.60 -12.50 20.31
CA THR A 369 4.14 -12.94 18.99
C THR A 369 4.76 -14.29 18.61
N LEU A 370 6.06 -14.46 18.86
CA LEU A 370 6.78 -15.71 18.62
C LEU A 370 6.29 -16.84 19.53
N LEU A 371 6.09 -16.57 20.82
CA LEU A 371 5.54 -17.54 21.79
C LEU A 371 4.15 -18.01 21.35
N LEU A 372 3.25 -17.08 21.03
CA LEU A 372 1.92 -17.39 20.55
C LEU A 372 1.96 -18.20 19.25
N LYS A 373 2.92 -17.94 18.36
CA LYS A 373 3.13 -18.73 17.16
C LYS A 373 3.63 -20.13 17.45
N LEU A 374 4.60 -20.29 18.34
CA LEU A 374 5.15 -21.59 18.73
C LEU A 374 4.07 -22.49 19.36
N LEU A 375 3.19 -21.91 20.18
CA LEU A 375 2.04 -22.62 20.74
C LEU A 375 1.09 -23.14 19.64
N LEU A 376 0.88 -22.39 18.56
CA LEU A 376 0.09 -22.86 17.41
C LEU A 376 0.76 -23.98 16.62
N LEU A 377 2.09 -24.14 16.72
CA LEU A 377 2.84 -25.21 16.06
C LEU A 377 2.83 -26.52 16.84
N LEU A 378 2.44 -26.51 18.12
CA LEU A 378 2.28 -27.73 18.92
C LEU A 378 1.30 -28.68 18.24
N LEU A 379 1.67 -29.96 18.15
CA LEU A 379 1.01 -30.98 17.31
C LEU A 379 -0.51 -31.03 17.51
N TRP A 380 -0.97 -30.96 18.75
CA TRP A 380 -2.39 -31.00 19.11
C TRP A 380 -3.17 -29.76 18.67
N LEU A 381 -2.60 -28.56 18.87
CA LEU A 381 -3.19 -27.30 18.40
C LEU A 381 -3.19 -27.22 16.89
N ARG A 382 -2.10 -27.64 16.24
CA ARG A 382 -1.99 -27.72 14.77
C ARG A 382 -3.06 -28.64 14.18
N ASN A 383 -3.28 -29.82 14.76
CA ASN A 383 -4.32 -30.74 14.31
C ASN A 383 -5.74 -30.15 14.48
N LYS A 384 -5.97 -29.40 15.56
CA LYS A 384 -7.22 -28.64 15.75
C LYS A 384 -7.37 -27.51 14.73
N CYS A 385 -6.30 -26.78 14.40
CA CYS A 385 -6.31 -25.76 13.36
C CYS A 385 -6.69 -26.34 12.01
N LEU A 386 -6.06 -27.45 11.62
CA LEU A 386 -6.34 -28.14 10.36
C LEU A 386 -7.80 -28.63 10.30
N LYS A 387 -8.32 -29.20 11.39
CA LYS A 387 -9.70 -29.69 11.48
C LYS A 387 -10.75 -28.59 11.31
N HIS A 388 -10.49 -27.38 11.84
CA HIS A 388 -11.44 -26.26 11.80
C HIS A 388 -11.13 -25.24 10.69
N GLY A 389 -10.09 -25.51 9.88
CA GLY A 389 -9.61 -24.58 8.85
C GLY A 389 -9.05 -23.27 9.41
N ALA A 390 -8.65 -23.24 10.69
CA ALA A 390 -8.19 -22.04 11.41
C ALA A 390 -6.76 -21.59 11.06
N ASN A 391 -6.26 -22.05 9.91
CA ASN A 391 -4.90 -21.80 9.44
C ASN A 391 -4.93 -20.56 8.55
N VAL A 392 -4.95 -19.38 9.17
CA VAL A 392 -5.07 -18.06 8.51
C VAL A 392 -3.95 -17.82 7.49
N GLU A 393 -2.76 -18.36 7.75
CA GLU A 393 -1.63 -18.31 6.82
C GLU A 393 -1.88 -19.09 5.51
N GLU A 394 -2.82 -20.03 5.50
CA GLU A 394 -3.30 -20.72 4.29
C GLU A 394 -4.57 -20.08 3.69
N SER A 395 -5.38 -19.36 4.50
CA SER A 395 -6.70 -18.89 4.08
C SER A 395 -6.80 -17.41 3.70
N VAL A 396 -6.01 -16.51 4.29
CA VAL A 396 -6.11 -15.05 4.06
C VAL A 396 -5.37 -14.56 2.82
N ALA A 397 -4.58 -15.43 2.17
CA ALA A 397 -3.89 -15.10 0.93
C ALA A 397 -4.71 -15.38 -0.35
N LYS A 398 -5.97 -15.84 -0.24
CA LYS A 398 -6.86 -16.07 -1.39
C LYS A 398 -7.66 -14.83 -1.81
N ASP A 399 -7.79 -13.83 -0.93
CA ASP A 399 -8.66 -12.65 -1.15
C ASP A 399 -7.89 -11.33 -1.34
N LEU A 400 -6.56 -11.39 -1.50
CA LEU A 400 -5.79 -10.25 -2.00
C LEU A 400 -5.75 -10.38 -3.53
N PRO A 401 -6.47 -9.54 -4.29
CA PRO A 401 -6.29 -9.51 -5.73
C PRO A 401 -4.83 -9.20 -6.03
N VAL A 402 -4.27 -10.01 -6.93
CA VAL A 402 -2.96 -9.84 -7.58
C VAL A 402 -2.76 -8.40 -8.04
#